data_AF-A0AAU3UI20-F1
#
_entry.id   AF-A0AAU3UI20-F1
#
_cell.length_a   1.000
_cell.length_b   1.000
_cell.length_c   1.000
_cell.angle_alpha   90.00
_cell.angle_beta   90.00
_cell.angle_gamma   90.00
#
_symmetry.space_group_name_H-M   'P 1'
#
loop_
_entity.id
_entity.type
_entity.pdbx_description
1 polymer ?
#
loop_
_entity_poly.entity_id
_entity_poly.type
_entity_poly.pdbx_seq_one_letter_code
_entity_poly.pdbx_strand_id
1 'polypeptide(L)' 'MRTPWSPQRAAPISDSCDVVPERFSAELAQSILRIHRSCPTDQCARRKAAVFYLYEHSRHVDRSRQRRTG' A
#
# COMPACT_ATOMS: atom_id res chain seq x y z
N MET A 1 16.42 -30.90 24.66
CA MET A 1 15.11 -31.12 24.01
C MET A 1 14.95 -30.02 22.96
N ARG A 2 14.88 -30.37 21.67
CA ARG A 2 14.73 -29.39 20.56
C ARG A 2 13.26 -28.98 20.50
N THR A 3 12.97 -27.70 20.68
CA THR A 3 11.64 -27.13 20.43
C THR A 3 11.25 -27.38 18.98
N PRO A 4 10.17 -28.14 18.71
CA PRO A 4 9.69 -28.33 17.36
C PRO A 4 9.09 -27.01 16.90
N TRP A 5 9.41 -26.68 15.65
CA TRP A 5 9.04 -25.47 14.95
C TRP A 5 7.61 -25.04 15.27
N SER A 6 7.46 -23.84 15.85
CA SER A 6 6.18 -23.14 15.73
C SER A 6 5.85 -23.13 14.25
N PRO A 7 4.67 -23.62 13.82
CA PRO A 7 4.22 -23.36 12.47
C PRO A 7 4.31 -21.85 12.35
N GLN A 8 5.15 -21.34 11.44
CA GLN A 8 5.04 -19.97 11.01
C GLN A 8 3.57 -19.82 10.66
N ARG A 9 2.80 -19.20 11.57
CA ARG A 9 1.49 -18.65 11.29
C ARG A 9 1.80 -17.77 10.10
N ALA A 10 1.55 -18.29 8.90
CA ALA A 10 1.79 -17.58 7.67
C ALA A 10 1.19 -16.22 7.94
N ALA A 11 2.04 -15.19 8.01
CA ALA A 11 1.55 -13.84 8.23
C ALA A 11 0.42 -13.70 7.21
N PRO A 12 -0.80 -13.37 7.66
CA PRO A 12 -1.99 -13.44 6.81
C PRO A 12 -1.63 -12.84 5.46
N ILE A 13 -2.00 -13.49 4.36
CA ILE A 13 -1.59 -13.19 2.96
C ILE A 13 -1.64 -11.68 2.64
N SER A 14 -2.43 -10.95 3.42
CA SER A 14 -2.40 -9.51 3.69
C SER A 14 -1.05 -8.88 4.12
N ASP A 15 0.03 -9.61 4.37
CA ASP A 15 1.35 -9.08 4.81
C ASP A 15 2.42 -9.21 3.71
N SER A 16 2.10 -9.91 2.62
CA SER A 16 3.01 -10.05 1.48
C SER A 16 3.19 -8.70 0.78
N CYS A 17 4.37 -8.10 0.93
CA CYS A 17 4.75 -6.85 0.29
C CYS A 17 4.72 -6.92 -1.25
N ASP A 18 4.67 -8.12 -1.81
CA ASP A 18 4.72 -8.43 -3.24
C ASP A 18 3.38 -8.26 -3.97
N VAL A 19 2.25 -8.44 -3.29
CA VAL A 19 0.94 -8.47 -3.98
C VAL A 19 0.22 -7.13 -3.81
N VAL A 20 0.08 -6.41 -4.92
CA VAL A 20 -0.73 -5.19 -5.01
C VAL A 20 -2.20 -5.60 -5.25
N PRO A 21 -3.15 -5.17 -4.41
CA PRO A 21 -4.57 -5.44 -4.64
C PRO A 21 -5.08 -4.80 -5.94
N GLU A 22 -5.90 -5.53 -6.69
CA GLU A 22 -6.44 -5.11 -7.99
C GLU A 22 -7.38 -3.90 -7.88
N ARG A 23 -8.11 -3.79 -6.76
CA ARG A 23 -8.98 -2.64 -6.46
C ARG A 23 -8.29 -1.72 -5.47
N PHE A 24 -7.69 -0.65 -5.99
CA PHE A 24 -6.94 0.32 -5.21
C PHE A 24 -7.79 1.57 -4.91
N SER A 25 -7.91 1.93 -3.63
CA SER A 25 -8.62 3.13 -3.16
C SER A 25 -7.70 4.05 -2.35
N ALA A 26 -8.08 5.31 -2.18
CA ALA A 26 -7.30 6.27 -1.39
C ALA A 26 -7.20 5.83 0.08
N GLU A 27 -8.28 5.32 0.66
CA GLU A 27 -8.33 4.80 2.02
C GLU A 27 -7.43 3.56 2.18
N LEU A 28 -7.46 2.66 1.19
CA LEU A 28 -6.61 1.47 1.18
C LEU A 28 -5.14 1.86 1.06
N ALA A 29 -4.79 2.81 0.18
CA ALA A 29 -3.44 3.32 0.03
C ALA A 29 -2.90 3.90 1.35
N GLN A 30 -3.72 4.70 2.05
CA GLN A 30 -3.37 5.25 3.36
C GLN A 30 -3.24 4.15 4.43
N SER A 31 -4.11 3.14 4.41
CA SER A 31 -4.00 1.97 5.30
C SER A 31 -2.68 1.22 5.07
N ILE A 32 -2.33 0.94 3.82
CA ILE A 32 -1.08 0.28 3.44
C ILE A 32 0.13 1.07 3.94
N LEU A 33 0.16 2.39 3.78
CA LEU A 33 1.28 3.21 4.26
C LEU A 33 1.41 3.20 5.79
N ARG A 34 0.31 3.06 6.52
CA ARG A 34 0.33 2.93 7.99
C ARG A 34 0.81 1.56 8.44
N ILE A 35 0.34 0.50 7.79
CA ILE A 35 0.68 -0.90 8.14
C ILE A 35 2.14 -1.20 7.73
N HIS A 36 2.53 -0.88 6.50
CA HIS A 36 3.86 -1.17 5.94
C HIS A 36 4.85 0.00 6.09
N ARG A 37 4.75 0.80 7.17
CA ARG A 37 5.59 1.98 7.39
C ARG A 37 7.10 1.67 7.49
N SER A 38 7.44 0.47 7.93
CA SER A 38 8.81 -0.03 8.09
C SER A 38 9.42 -0.58 6.79
N CYS A 39 8.60 -0.94 5.79
CA CYS A 39 9.07 -1.54 4.55
C CYS A 39 9.60 -0.46 3.60
N PRO A 40 10.85 -0.51 3.11
CA PRO A 40 11.32 0.45 2.12
C PRO A 40 10.50 0.32 0.83
N THR A 41 10.18 1.45 0.20
CA THR A 41 9.37 1.50 -1.03
C THR A 41 9.97 0.72 -2.19
N ASP A 42 11.28 0.56 -2.23
CA ASP A 42 11.97 -0.21 -3.28
C ASP A 42 11.83 -1.73 -3.13
N GLN A 43 11.55 -2.21 -1.91
CA GLN A 43 11.42 -3.65 -1.61
C GLN A 43 9.97 -4.05 -1.30
N CYS A 44 9.03 -3.11 -1.40
CA CYS A 44 7.61 -3.35 -1.13
C CYS A 44 6.74 -2.79 -2.24
N ALA A 45 6.34 -3.67 -3.17
CA ALA A 45 5.46 -3.33 -4.28
C ALA A 45 4.14 -2.70 -3.79
N ARG A 46 3.60 -3.20 -2.68
CA ARG A 46 2.36 -2.68 -2.08
C ARG A 46 2.51 -1.25 -1.58
N ARG A 47 3.61 -0.92 -0.90
CA ARG A 47 3.91 0.46 -0.44
C ARG A 47 4.18 1.39 -1.62
N LYS A 48 4.94 0.93 -2.62
CA LYS A 48 5.21 1.68 -3.86
C LYS A 48 3.92 2.03 -4.59
N ALA A 49 3.03 1.06 -4.77
CA ALA A 49 1.72 1.26 -5.37
C ALA A 49 0.88 2.27 -4.57
N ALA A 50 0.92 2.20 -3.24
CA ALA A 50 0.20 3.15 -2.38
C ALA A 50 0.67 4.59 -2.53
N VAL A 51 1.98 4.83 -2.55
CA VAL A 51 2.55 6.16 -2.79
C VAL A 51 2.16 6.67 -4.18
N PHE A 52 2.34 5.83 -5.20
CA PHE A 52 2.06 6.21 -6.58
C PHE A 52 0.58 6.53 -6.80
N TYR A 53 -0.31 5.72 -6.24
CA TYR A 53 -1.75 5.95 -6.33
C TYR A 53 -2.16 7.28 -5.69
N LEU A 54 -1.66 7.59 -4.49
CA LEU A 54 -2.00 8.86 -3.82
C LEU A 54 -1.45 10.07 -4.57
N TYR A 55 -0.26 9.95 -5.16
CA TYR A 55 0.32 10.99 -6.00
C TYR A 55 -0.57 11.26 -7.23
N GLU A 56 -0.91 10.23 -7.99
CA GLU A 56 -1.78 10.35 -9.17
C GLU A 56 -3.17 10.87 -8.78
N HIS A 57 -3.76 10.33 -7.71
CA HIS A 57 -5.07 10.76 -7.21
C HIS A 57 -5.06 12.26 -6.84
N SER A 58 -4.01 12.73 -6.15
CA SER A 58 -3.85 14.15 -5.82
C SER A 58 -3.77 15.03 -7.08
N ARG A 59 -3.05 14.60 -8.13
CA ARG A 59 -2.97 15.35 -9.40
C ARG A 59 -4.31 15.43 -10.12
N HIS A 60 -5.11 14.36 -10.06
CA HIS A 60 -6.43 14.33 -10.68
C HIS A 60 -7.45 15.21 -9.94
N VAL A 61 -7.41 15.24 -8.60
CA VAL A 61 -8.26 16.13 -7.79
C VAL A 61 -7.91 17.60 -8.05
N ASP A 62 -6.63 17.93 -8.09
CA ASP A 62 -6.16 19.30 -8.34
C ASP A 62 -6.56 19.79 -9.74
N ARG A 63 -6.39 18.94 -10.76
CA ARG A 63 -6.82 19.24 -12.14
C ARG A 63 -8.34 19.45 -12.25
N SER A 64 -9.13 18.76 -11.43
CA SER A 64 -10.58 18.93 -11.39
C SER A 64 -10.99 20.24 -10.71
N ARG A 65 -10.17 20.72 -9.77
CA ARG A 65 -10.39 21.99 -9.07
C ARG A 65 -10.03 23.18 -9.94
N GLN A 66 -8.96 23.08 -10.74
CA GLN A 66 -8.55 24.10 -11.70
C GLN A 66 -9.62 24.38 -12.77
N ARG A 67 -10.37 23.37 -13.23
CA ARG A 67 -11.44 23.56 -14.24
C ARG A 67 -12.71 24.22 -13.74
N ARG A 68 -12.92 24.32 -12.41
CA ARG A 68 -14.10 25.02 -11.85
C ARG A 68 -13.87 26.50 -11.59
N THR A 69 -12.63 26.97 -11.76
CA THR A 69 -12.24 28.37 -11.50
C THR A 69 -11.74 29.10 -12.75
N GLY A 70 -11.86 28.47 -13.93
CA GLY A 70 -11.57 29.08 -15.23
C GLY A 70 -12.85 29.40 -15.98
#